data_AF-A0A524LLJ6-F1
#
_entry.id   AF-A0A524LLJ6-F1
#
_cell.length_a   1.000
_cell.length_b   1.000
_cell.length_c   1.000
_cell.angle_alpha   90.00
_cell.angle_beta   90.00
_cell.angle_gamma   90.00
#
_symmetry.space_group_name_H-M   'P 1'
#
loop_
_entity.id
_entity.type
_entity.pdbx_description
1 polymer ?
#
loop_
_entity_poly.entity_id
_entity_poly.type
_entity_poly.pdbx_seq_one_letter_code
_entity_poly.pdbx_strand_id
1 'polypeptide(L)'
;MNREQLTIELNAILSLLNEQQGEIDAIQEKFQVALTGILRLVGESTPTLTKLHGKTEDLRGYLIHLNTDVIETTTKSYQNLKNRIEEAIELVSSSDRKS
;
A
#
# COMPACT_ATOMS: atom_id res chain seq x y z
N MET A 1 -12.43 -10.86 27.95
CA MET A 1 -12.32 -9.45 27.54
C MET A 1 -13.67 -8.78 27.80
N ASN A 2 -13.70 -7.61 28.44
CA ASN A 2 -14.95 -6.89 28.60
C ASN A 2 -15.31 -6.18 27.27
N ARG A 3 -16.59 -5.79 27.09
CA ARG A 3 -17.06 -5.14 25.85
C ARG A 3 -16.28 -3.88 25.51
N GLU A 4 -15.87 -3.12 26.52
CA GLU A 4 -15.15 -1.86 26.36
C GLU A 4 -13.75 -2.06 25.75
N GLN A 5 -13.00 -3.06 26.23
CA GLN A 5 -11.72 -3.44 25.65
C GLN A 5 -11.86 -3.92 24.20
N LEU A 6 -12.89 -4.71 23.90
CA LEU A 6 -13.17 -5.15 22.52
C LEU A 6 -13.44 -3.95 21.59
N THR A 7 -14.23 -2.97 22.06
CA THR A 7 -14.50 -1.75 21.29
C THR A 7 -13.22 -0.95 21.04
N ILE A 8 -12.32 -0.86 22.02
CA ILE A 8 -11.03 -0.17 21.86
C ILE A 8 -10.18 -0.86 20.80
N GLU A 9 -10.04 -2.19 20.86
CA GLU A 9 -9.25 -2.95 19.88
C GLU A 9 -9.82 -2.85 18.46
N LEU A 10 -11.15 -2.95 18.30
CA LEU A 10 -11.78 -2.77 17.00
C LEU A 10 -11.57 -1.36 16.44
N ASN A 11 -11.64 -0.33 17.28
CA ASN A 11 -11.34 1.04 16.87
C ASN A 11 -9.86 1.23 16.49
N ALA A 12 -8.95 0.55 17.17
CA ALA A 12 -7.54 0.54 16.81
C ALA A 12 -7.30 -0.12 15.44
N ILE A 13 -7.96 -1.24 15.16
CA ILE A 13 -7.90 -1.92 13.85
C ILE A 13 -8.48 -1.03 12.75
N LEU A 14 -9.62 -0.36 12.99
CA LEU A 14 -10.20 0.58 12.03
C LEU A 14 -9.28 1.78 11.76
N SER A 15 -8.62 2.29 12.80
CA SER A 15 -7.65 3.39 12.64
C SER A 15 -6.45 2.94 11.80
N LEU A 16 -5.92 1.75 12.07
CA LEU A 16 -4.84 1.14 11.29
C LEU A 16 -5.25 0.92 9.82
N LEU A 17 -6.48 0.46 9.57
CA LEU A 17 -7.01 0.29 8.22
C LEU A 17 -7.00 1.62 7.45
N ASN A 18 -7.48 2.69 8.07
CA ASN A 18 -7.53 4.01 7.45
C ASN A 18 -6.13 4.57 7.16
N GLU A 19 -5.19 4.39 8.10
CA GLU A 19 -3.79 4.79 7.92
C GLU A 19 -3.14 4.05 6.74
N GLN A 20 -3.27 2.73 6.72
CA GLN A 20 -2.72 1.89 5.65
C GLN A 20 -3.37 2.17 4.30
N GLN A 21 -4.67 2.46 4.26
CA GLN A 21 -5.34 2.89 3.05
C GLN A 21 -4.70 4.19 2.51
N GLY A 22 -4.48 5.18 3.37
CA GLY A 22 -3.82 6.43 2.98
C GLY A 22 -2.41 6.23 2.41
N GLU A 23 -1.62 5.32 2.99
CA GLU A 23 -0.30 4.97 2.47
C GLU A 23 -0.37 4.30 1.09
N ILE A 24 -1.30 3.36 0.91
CA ILE A 24 -1.52 2.66 -0.37
C ILE A 24 -1.97 3.65 -1.45
N ASP A 25 -2.91 4.54 -1.13
CA ASP A 25 -3.42 5.55 -2.06
C ASP A 25 -2.28 6.49 -2.51
N ALA A 26 -1.45 6.95 -1.57
CA ALA A 26 -0.31 7.83 -1.87
C ALA A 26 0.73 7.17 -2.79
N ILE A 27 1.07 5.90 -2.57
CA ILE A 27 2.06 5.21 -3.41
C ILE A 27 1.48 4.84 -4.78
N GLN A 28 0.19 4.52 -4.87
CA GLN A 28 -0.50 4.32 -6.14
C GLN A 28 -0.57 5.61 -6.96
N GLU A 29 -0.89 6.74 -6.34
CA GLU A 29 -0.91 8.04 -7.00
C GLU A 29 0.47 8.38 -7.57
N LYS A 30 1.53 8.20 -6.77
CA LYS A 30 2.91 8.39 -7.23
C LYS A 30 3.24 7.53 -8.45
N PHE A 31 2.83 6.26 -8.44
CA PHE A 31 3.02 5.37 -9.59
C PHE A 31 2.24 5.85 -10.83
N GLN A 32 0.98 6.25 -10.69
CA GLN A 32 0.16 6.75 -11.80
C GLN A 32 0.74 8.04 -12.42
N VAL A 33 1.19 8.97 -11.59
CA VAL A 33 1.85 10.21 -12.04
C VAL A 33 3.12 9.88 -12.83
N ALA A 34 3.96 8.98 -12.30
CA ALA A 34 5.18 8.54 -12.99
C ALA A 34 4.88 7.86 -14.33
N LEU A 35 3.91 6.93 -14.35
CA LEU A 35 3.50 6.22 -15.57
C LEU A 35 3.00 7.19 -16.63
N THR A 36 2.14 8.14 -16.26
CA THR A 36 1.59 9.14 -17.18
C THR A 36 2.71 10.03 -17.74
N GLY A 37 3.63 10.48 -16.89
CA GLY A 37 4.79 11.27 -17.30
C GLY A 37 5.68 10.52 -18.28
N ILE A 38 5.96 9.24 -18.03
CA ILE A 38 6.79 8.41 -18.88
C ILE A 38 6.11 8.11 -20.21
N LEU A 39 4.83 7.76 -20.21
CA LEU A 39 4.06 7.53 -21.44
C LEU A 39 4.06 8.77 -22.33
N ARG A 40 3.97 9.97 -21.74
CA ARG A 40 4.09 11.23 -22.49
C ARG A 40 5.48 11.40 -23.10
N LEU A 41 6.55 11.16 -22.33
CA LEU A 41 7.93 11.29 -22.81
C LEU A 41 8.28 10.30 -23.94
N VAL A 42 7.64 9.12 -23.95
CA VAL A 42 7.85 8.08 -24.96
C VAL A 42 6.92 8.26 -26.17
N GLY A 43 5.71 8.80 -25.96
CA GLY A 43 4.69 8.97 -26.99
C GLY A 43 4.79 10.26 -27.82
N GLU A 44 5.51 11.27 -27.36
CA GLU A 44 5.71 12.50 -28.15
C GLU A 44 6.57 12.23 -29.40
N SER A 45 6.08 12.68 -30.57
CA SER A 45 6.75 12.58 -31.88
C SER A 45 8.05 13.40 -31.98
N THR A 46 8.31 14.26 -30.99
CA THR A 46 9.60 14.91 -30.78
C THR A 46 10.35 14.19 -29.66
N PRO A 47 11.64 13.85 -29.85
CA PRO A 47 12.37 13.02 -28.91
C PRO A 47 12.84 13.85 -27.72
N THR A 48 11.91 14.33 -26.89
CA THR A 48 12.18 15.07 -25.65
C THR A 48 13.12 14.26 -24.75
N LEU A 49 12.89 12.94 -24.67
CA LEU A 49 13.75 12.04 -23.91
C LEU A 49 15.19 11.96 -24.46
N THR A 50 15.35 11.86 -25.79
CA THR A 50 16.68 11.80 -26.43
C THR A 50 17.41 13.14 -26.35
N LYS A 51 16.69 14.27 -26.40
CA LYS A 51 17.24 15.62 -26.16
C LYS A 51 17.74 15.81 -24.72
N LEU A 52 17.17 15.08 -23.77
CA LEU A 52 17.60 15.04 -22.37
C LEU A 52 18.66 13.96 -22.09
N HIS A 53 19.19 13.30 -23.12
CA HIS A 53 20.11 12.16 -23.00
C HIS A 53 19.58 11.00 -22.13
N GLY A 54 18.26 10.92 -21.94
CA GLY A 54 17.64 9.85 -21.16
C GLY A 54 17.53 8.55 -21.97
N LYS A 55 17.59 7.40 -21.27
CA LYS A 55 17.34 6.08 -21.86
C LYS A 55 15.97 5.58 -21.46
N THR A 56 15.22 5.04 -22.44
CA THR A 56 13.90 4.42 -22.21
C THR A 56 13.95 3.25 -21.23
N GLU A 57 15.05 2.48 -21.21
CA GLU A 57 15.21 1.38 -20.25
C GLU A 57 15.30 1.86 -18.80
N ASP A 58 15.91 3.02 -18.54
CA ASP A 58 15.98 3.58 -17.19
C ASP A 58 14.57 3.96 -16.69
N LEU A 59 13.74 4.53 -17.57
CA LEU A 59 12.33 4.84 -17.27
C LEU A 59 11.50 3.59 -17.03
N ARG A 60 11.71 2.54 -17.83
CA ARG A 60 11.04 1.24 -17.63
C ARG A 60 11.44 0.62 -16.30
N GLY A 61 12.74 0.60 -15.97
CA GLY A 61 13.25 0.12 -14.70
C GLY A 61 12.66 0.87 -13.52
N TYR A 62 12.55 2.20 -13.62
CA TYR A 62 11.90 3.03 -12.61
C TYR A 62 10.42 2.67 -12.40
N LEU A 63 9.64 2.45 -13.47
CA LEU A 63 8.24 2.02 -13.35
C LEU A 63 8.10 0.64 -12.72
N ILE A 64 8.98 -0.29 -13.07
CA ILE A 64 9.00 -1.62 -12.46
C ILE A 64 9.26 -1.48 -10.96
N HIS A 65 10.26 -0.68 -10.57
CA HIS A 65 10.57 -0.45 -9.16
C HIS A 65 9.39 0.16 -8.40
N LEU A 66 8.77 1.22 -8.92
CA LEU A 66 7.59 1.82 -8.28
C LEU A 66 6.43 0.85 -8.16
N ASN A 67 6.18 0.02 -9.18
CA ASN A 67 5.12 -0.99 -9.12
C ASN A 67 5.44 -2.09 -8.09
N THR A 68 6.70 -2.49 -7.96
CA THR A 68 7.15 -3.39 -6.89
C THR A 68 6.89 -2.78 -5.52
N ASP A 69 7.23 -1.50 -5.32
CA ASP A 69 6.99 -0.81 -4.05
C ASP A 69 5.48 -0.77 -3.70
N VAL A 70 4.61 -0.52 -4.70
CA VAL A 70 3.14 -0.58 -4.53
C VAL A 70 2.69 -1.96 -4.05
N ILE A 71 3.17 -3.03 -4.70
CA ILE A 71 2.79 -4.41 -4.35
C ILE A 71 3.29 -4.79 -2.96
N GLU A 72 4.55 -4.49 -2.65
CA GLU A 72 5.15 -4.78 -1.35
C GLU A 72 4.43 -4.05 -0.22
N THR A 73 4.16 -2.75 -0.39
CA THR A 73 3.43 -1.93 0.58
C THR A 73 2.02 -2.49 0.81
N THR A 74 1.28 -2.75 -0.27
CA THR A 74 -0.08 -3.28 -0.18
C THR A 74 -0.11 -4.64 0.52
N THR A 75 0.82 -5.53 0.16
CA THR A 75 0.90 -6.88 0.74
C THR A 75 1.23 -6.82 2.23
N LYS A 76 2.20 -5.98 2.61
CA LYS A 76 2.60 -5.79 4.01
C LYS A 76 1.47 -5.20 4.84
N SER A 77 0.75 -4.21 4.32
CA SER A 77 -0.42 -3.63 4.97
C SER A 77 -1.50 -4.69 5.22
N TYR A 78 -1.84 -5.47 4.19
CA TYR A 78 -2.81 -6.56 4.33
C TYR A 78 -2.39 -7.61 5.36
N GLN A 79 -1.12 -8.04 5.34
CA GLN A 79 -0.59 -9.00 6.32
C GLN A 79 -0.66 -8.44 7.75
N ASN A 80 -0.32 -7.17 7.95
CA ASN A 80 -0.40 -6.53 9.25
C ASN A 80 -1.86 -6.48 9.74
N LEU A 81 -2.79 -6.02 8.91
CA LEU A 81 -4.24 -6.02 9.22
C LEU A 81 -4.75 -7.41 9.59
N LYS A 82 -4.39 -8.41 8.79
CA LYS A 82 -4.75 -9.81 9.04
C LYS A 82 -4.28 -10.25 10.42
N ASN A 83 -3.00 -10.05 10.74
CA ASN A 83 -2.42 -10.47 12.01
C ASN A 83 -3.14 -9.79 13.19
N ARG A 84 -3.46 -8.49 13.09
CA ARG A 84 -4.17 -7.75 14.13
C ARG A 84 -5.60 -8.24 14.34
N ILE A 85 -6.28 -8.62 13.26
CA ILE A 85 -7.62 -9.23 13.33
C ILE A 85 -7.54 -10.61 13.98
N GLU A 86 -6.55 -11.44 13.62
CA GLU A 86 -6.33 -12.76 14.21
C GLU A 86 -6.05 -12.65 15.72
N GLU A 87 -5.18 -11.72 16.14
CA GLU A 87 -4.91 -11.41 17.55
C GLU A 87 -6.21 -11.05 18.30
N ALA A 88 -7.04 -10.18 17.72
CA ALA A 88 -8.31 -9.80 18.33
C ALA A 88 -9.29 -10.98 18.46
N ILE A 89 -9.35 -11.87 17.46
CA ILE A 89 -10.17 -13.09 17.48
C ILE A 89 -9.69 -14.05 18.58
N GLU A 90 -8.38 -14.23 18.74
CA GLU A 90 -7.80 -15.08 19.79
C GLU A 90 -8.10 -14.55 21.19
N LEU A 91 -8.04 -13.23 21.39
CA LEU A 91 -8.36 -12.59 22.68
C LEU A 91 -9.83 -12.79 23.08
N VAL A 92 -10.76 -12.78 22.11
CA VAL A 92 -12.17 -13.09 22.37
C VAL A 92 -12.36 -14.58 22.65
N SER A 93 -11.80 -15.44 21.81
CA SER A 93 -11.98 -16.90 21.88
C SER A 93 -11.39 -17.53 23.16
N SER A 94 -10.27 -16.98 23.64
CA SER A 94 -9.64 -17.42 24.89
C SER A 94 -10.39 -16.97 26.15
N SER A 95 -11.19 -15.90 26.05
CA SER A 95 -12.05 -15.43 27.12
C SER A 95 -13.29 -16.30 27.31
N ASP A 96 -13.88 -16.80 26.22
CA ASP A 96 -15.08 -17.66 26.28
C ASP A 96 -14.77 -19.06 26.82
N ARG A 97 -13.54 -19.57 26.69
CA ARG A 97 -13.13 -20.88 27.22
C ARG A 97 -12.87 -20.91 28.73
N LYS A 98 -12.79 -19.76 29.39
CA LYS A 98 -12.52 -19.64 30.84
C LYS A 98 -13.77 -19.29 31.66
N SER A 99 -14.93 -19.17 31.01
CA SER A 99 -16.23 -18.94 31.65
C SER A 99 -17.09 -20.19 31.61
#